data_AF-A0A355ADC7-F1
#
_entry.id   AF-A0A355ADC7-F1
#
_cell.length_a   1.000
_cell.length_b   1.000
_cell.length_c   1.000
_cell.angle_alpha   90.00
_cell.angle_beta   90.00
_cell.angle_gamma   90.00
#
_symmetry.space_group_name_H-M   'P 1'
#
loop_
_entity.id
_entity.type
_entity.pdbx_description
1 polymer ?
#
loop_
_entity_poly.entity_id
_entity_poly.type
_entity_poly.pdbx_seq_one_letter_code
_entity_poly.pdbx_strand_id
1 'polypeptide(L)'
;KFKSIGKDFNNAKATFSQNPNKAISTGTFTNVTTLTYLTFFQTEESKESVKLSGDWSLKNNVVTITSDGVSIDYIIIDFTGNTLKLKYEYDEVVEVIIGYSGQAKAEVYITVTK
;
A
#
# COMPACT_ATOMS: atom_id res chain seq x y z
N LYS A 1 15.88 -9.73 -0.55
CA LYS A 1 14.41 -9.73 -0.73
C LYS A 1 13.81 -8.77 0.27
N PHE A 2 12.98 -7.85 -0.21
CA PHE A 2 12.20 -6.96 0.63
C PHE A 2 10.74 -7.43 0.60
N LYS A 3 10.05 -7.34 1.73
CA LYS A 3 8.61 -7.62 1.83
C LYS A 3 8.01 -6.62 2.81
N SER A 4 6.84 -6.09 2.48
CA SER A 4 6.13 -5.12 3.30
C SER A 4 4.70 -5.60 3.43
N ILE A 5 4.14 -5.71 4.63
CA ILE A 5 2.76 -6.18 4.85
C ILE A 5 2.10 -5.26 5.87
N GLY A 6 0.97 -4.65 5.49
CA GLY A 6 0.16 -3.91 6.44
C GLY A 6 -0.66 -4.83 7.34
N LYS A 7 -0.80 -4.46 8.61
CA LYS A 7 -1.73 -5.03 9.60
C LYS A 7 -2.40 -3.91 10.41
N ASP A 8 -3.33 -4.27 11.28
CA ASP A 8 -4.01 -3.35 12.20
C ASP A 8 -4.79 -2.21 11.51
N PHE A 9 -5.45 -2.51 10.39
CA PHE A 9 -6.27 -1.57 9.62
C PHE A 9 -7.59 -1.15 10.30
N ASN A 10 -7.80 -1.47 11.58
CA ASN A 10 -9.08 -1.22 12.27
C ASN A 10 -9.47 0.27 12.33
N ASN A 11 -8.48 1.16 12.19
CA ASN A 11 -8.69 2.61 12.16
C ASN A 11 -8.59 3.20 10.76
N ALA A 12 -8.29 2.38 9.74
CA ALA A 12 -8.15 2.78 8.35
C ALA A 12 -9.50 2.71 7.63
N LYS A 13 -9.88 3.82 6.99
CA LYS A 13 -11.11 3.90 6.20
C LYS A 13 -10.82 4.47 4.83
N ALA A 14 -11.57 4.03 3.82
CA ALA A 14 -11.55 4.63 2.49
C ALA A 14 -12.95 4.78 1.94
N THR A 15 -13.23 5.92 1.31
CA THR A 15 -14.48 6.20 0.60
C THR A 15 -14.17 6.53 -0.85
N PHE A 16 -14.95 5.96 -1.76
CA PHE A 16 -14.90 6.24 -3.19
C PHE A 16 -16.23 6.84 -3.62
N SER A 17 -16.20 8.08 -4.13
CA SER A 17 -17.37 8.76 -4.71
C SER A 17 -17.35 8.66 -6.23
N GLN A 18 -18.52 8.83 -6.86
CA GLN A 18 -18.65 9.02 -8.31
C GLN A 18 -19.23 10.40 -8.59
N ASN A 19 -18.82 11.02 -9.70
CA ASN A 19 -19.30 12.34 -10.14
C ASN A 19 -19.15 13.48 -9.10
N PRO A 20 -17.92 13.94 -8.77
CA PRO A 20 -16.64 13.51 -9.34
C PRO A 20 -16.10 12.23 -8.70
N ASN A 21 -15.21 11.54 -9.43
CA ASN A 21 -14.55 10.34 -8.93
C ASN A 21 -13.44 10.71 -7.94
N LYS A 22 -13.76 10.74 -6.64
CA LYS A 22 -12.79 11.05 -5.58
C LYS A 22 -12.65 9.88 -4.60
N ALA A 23 -11.40 9.55 -4.28
CA ALA A 23 -11.05 8.65 -3.20
C ALA A 23 -10.57 9.49 -2.03
N ILE A 24 -11.02 9.14 -0.82
CA ILE A 24 -10.57 9.75 0.42
C ILE A 24 -10.28 8.63 1.41
N SER A 25 -9.08 8.61 1.96
CA SER A 25 -8.75 7.70 3.05
C SER A 25 -8.28 8.43 4.31
N THR A 26 -8.55 7.80 5.45
CA THR A 26 -8.10 8.27 6.75
C THR A 26 -7.59 7.10 7.58
N GLY A 27 -6.88 7.42 8.66
CA GLY A 27 -6.38 6.46 9.61
C GLY A 27 -4.99 5.93 9.28
N THR A 28 -4.59 4.95 10.09
CA THR A 28 -3.25 4.40 10.07
C THR A 28 -3.28 2.88 10.10
N PHE A 29 -2.20 2.28 9.62
CA PHE A 29 -1.93 0.86 9.73
C PHE A 29 -0.51 0.66 10.26
N THR A 30 -0.23 -0.55 10.76
CA THR A 30 1.12 -0.96 11.11
C THR A 30 1.72 -1.63 9.88
N ASN A 31 2.77 -1.06 9.32
CA ASN A 31 3.53 -1.66 8.25
C ASN A 31 4.62 -2.56 8.83
N VAL A 32 4.65 -3.83 8.43
CA VAL A 32 5.69 -4.79 8.81
C VAL A 32 6.61 -5.00 7.63
N THR A 33 7.82 -4.45 7.73
CA THR A 33 8.85 -4.57 6.70
C THR A 33 9.84 -5.65 7.08
N THR A 34 10.03 -6.63 6.21
CA THR A 34 11.03 -7.69 6.35
C THR A 34 12.06 -7.60 5.23
N LEU A 35 13.31 -7.45 5.63
CA LEU A 35 14.47 -7.50 4.76
C LEU A 35 15.20 -8.83 4.97
N THR A 36 15.38 -9.58 3.89
CA THR A 36 16.17 -10.82 3.89
C THR A 36 17.36 -10.65 2.95
N TYR A 37 18.57 -10.77 3.48
CA TYR A 37 19.81 -10.67 2.71
C TYR A 37 20.80 -11.75 3.17
N LEU A 38 21.17 -12.67 2.27
CA LEU A 38 21.96 -13.86 2.60
C LEU A 38 21.36 -14.62 3.81
N THR A 39 22.10 -14.73 4.92
CA THR A 39 21.65 -15.35 6.17
C THR A 39 21.06 -14.36 7.17
N PHE A 40 21.04 -13.06 6.84
CA PHE A 40 20.50 -12.01 7.69
C PHE A 40 19.01 -11.77 7.40
N PHE A 41 18.23 -11.66 8.46
CA PHE A 41 16.84 -11.22 8.41
C PHE A 41 16.61 -10.12 9.45
N GLN A 42 15.97 -9.04 9.01
CA GLN A 42 15.54 -7.94 9.87
C GLN A 42 14.06 -7.70 9.62
N THR A 43 13.30 -7.55 10.69
CA THR A 43 11.89 -7.16 10.62
C THR A 43 11.69 -5.92 11.47
N GLU A 44 11.08 -4.91 10.87
CA GLU A 44 10.74 -3.65 11.52
C GLU A 44 9.25 -3.37 11.36
N GLU A 45 8.67 -2.73 12.37
CA GLU A 45 7.31 -2.26 12.33
C GLU A 45 7.30 -0.73 12.38
N SER A 46 6.58 -0.12 11.44
CA SER A 46 6.36 1.34 11.39
C SER A 46 4.86 1.62 11.37
N LYS A 47 4.44 2.73 11.95
CA LYS A 47 3.05 3.19 11.84
C LYS A 47 2.94 4.14 10.66
N GLU A 48 2.05 3.83 9.73
CA GLU A 48 1.89 4.57 8.48
C GLU A 48 0.45 5.04 8.28
N SER A 49 0.28 6.16 7.60
CA SER A 49 -1.03 6.67 7.19
C SER A 49 -1.47 6.03 5.88
N VAL A 50 -2.76 5.77 5.72
CA VAL A 50 -3.32 5.30 4.44
C VAL A 50 -3.27 6.43 3.40
N LYS A 51 -2.65 6.17 2.24
CA LYS A 51 -2.47 7.15 1.15
C LYS A 51 -3.33 6.80 -0.08
N LEU A 52 -4.64 6.67 0.11
CA LEU A 52 -5.64 6.45 -0.94
C LEU A 52 -6.55 7.68 -1.10
N SER A 53 -5.94 8.87 -1.23
CA SER A 53 -6.67 10.14 -1.40
C SER A 53 -6.30 10.76 -2.74
N GLY A 54 -7.30 11.10 -3.56
CA GLY A 54 -7.07 11.64 -4.90
C GLY A 54 -8.24 11.46 -5.86
N ASP A 55 -8.02 11.76 -7.13
CA ASP A 55 -8.90 11.30 -8.22
C ASP A 55 -8.74 9.80 -8.39
N TRP A 56 -9.83 9.07 -8.69
CA TRP A 56 -9.73 7.64 -8.94
C TRP A 56 -10.38 7.21 -10.24
N SER A 57 -9.84 6.12 -10.78
CA SER A 57 -10.44 5.37 -11.88
C SER A 57 -10.32 3.88 -11.62
N LEU A 58 -11.22 3.11 -12.22
CA LEU A 58 -11.19 1.65 -12.18
C LEU A 58 -11.19 1.14 -13.61
N LYS A 59 -10.19 0.31 -13.94
CA LYS A 59 -10.13 -0.42 -15.20
C LYS A 59 -9.80 -1.87 -14.90
N ASN A 60 -10.67 -2.78 -15.31
CA ASN A 60 -10.59 -4.20 -14.95
C ASN A 60 -10.56 -4.36 -13.42
N ASN A 61 -9.49 -4.92 -12.87
CA ASN A 61 -9.25 -5.10 -11.44
C ASN A 61 -8.21 -4.12 -10.87
N VAL A 62 -7.91 -3.03 -11.57
CA VAL A 62 -6.92 -2.04 -11.15
C VAL A 62 -7.62 -0.72 -10.81
N VAL A 63 -7.47 -0.28 -9.57
CA VAL A 63 -7.83 1.06 -9.10
C VAL A 63 -6.61 1.95 -9.21
N THR A 64 -6.68 2.99 -10.03
CA THR A 64 -5.65 4.02 -10.12
C THR A 64 -6.07 5.19 -9.25
N ILE A 65 -5.23 5.59 -8.31
CA ILE A 65 -5.40 6.82 -7.51
C ILE A 65 -4.38 7.85 -7.99
N THR A 66 -4.85 9.04 -8.37
CA THR A 66 -4.02 10.16 -8.78
C THR A 66 -4.12 11.29 -7.76
N SER A 67 -2.98 11.69 -7.18
CA SER A 67 -2.86 12.83 -6.27
C SER A 67 -1.64 13.65 -6.67
N ASP A 68 -1.79 14.98 -6.74
CA ASP A 68 -0.70 15.92 -7.04
C ASP A 68 0.12 15.55 -8.30
N GLY A 69 -0.55 15.01 -9.32
CA GLY A 69 0.07 14.59 -10.58
C GLY A 69 0.77 13.23 -10.54
N VAL A 70 0.82 12.58 -9.38
CA VAL A 70 1.37 11.22 -9.20
C VAL A 70 0.23 10.21 -9.21
N SER A 71 0.37 9.14 -9.99
CA SER A 71 -0.61 8.05 -10.05
C SER A 71 -0.02 6.77 -9.48
N ILE A 72 -0.78 6.07 -8.65
CA ILE A 72 -0.44 4.76 -8.09
C ILE A 72 -1.54 3.77 -8.48
N ASP A 73 -1.13 2.64 -9.04
CA ASP A 73 -2.01 1.55 -9.42
C ASP A 73 -2.10 0.52 -8.29
N TYR A 74 -3.33 0.21 -7.91
CA TYR A 74 -3.67 -0.79 -6.91
C TYR A 74 -4.47 -1.92 -7.55
N ILE A 75 -3.96 -3.14 -7.47
CA ILE A 75 -4.66 -4.36 -7.87
C ILE A 75 -5.67 -4.71 -6.78
N ILE A 76 -6.94 -4.83 -7.13
CA ILE A 76 -7.97 -5.37 -6.24
C ILE A 76 -7.74 -6.88 -6.10
N ILE A 77 -7.40 -7.31 -4.89
CA ILE A 77 -7.22 -8.73 -4.55
C ILE A 77 -8.55 -9.33 -4.10
N ASP A 78 -9.35 -8.55 -3.36
CA ASP A 78 -10.60 -9.01 -2.80
C ASP A 78 -11.52 -7.81 -2.53
N PHE A 79 -12.81 -8.00 -2.75
CA PHE A 79 -13.82 -7.01 -2.38
C PHE A 79 -15.08 -7.72 -1.91
N THR A 80 -15.21 -7.85 -0.60
CA THR A 80 -16.30 -8.60 0.03
C THR A 80 -16.96 -7.76 1.11
N GLY A 81 -18.28 -7.60 1.02
CA GLY A 81 -19.04 -6.78 1.96
C GLY A 81 -18.56 -5.34 1.98
N ASN A 82 -18.07 -4.88 3.14
CA ASN A 82 -17.53 -3.54 3.34
C ASN A 82 -16.00 -3.49 3.29
N THR A 83 -15.34 -4.58 2.93
CA THR A 83 -13.88 -4.71 3.00
C THR A 83 -13.27 -4.79 1.61
N LEU A 84 -12.35 -3.87 1.31
CA LEU A 84 -11.57 -3.84 0.09
C LEU A 84 -10.11 -4.18 0.41
N LYS A 85 -9.58 -5.21 -0.26
CA LYS A 85 -8.16 -5.58 -0.19
C LYS A 85 -7.46 -5.20 -1.48
N LEU A 86 -6.47 -4.34 -1.36
CA LEU A 86 -5.66 -3.83 -2.45
C LEU A 86 -4.23 -4.35 -2.33
N LYS A 87 -3.59 -4.62 -3.47
CA LYS A 87 -2.15 -4.85 -3.59
C LYS A 87 -1.57 -3.74 -4.46
N TYR A 88 -0.49 -3.10 -4.05
CA TYR A 88 0.35 -2.35 -4.99
C TYR A 88 1.77 -2.88 -4.94
N GLU A 89 2.44 -2.77 -6.08
CA GLU A 89 3.84 -3.12 -6.22
C GLU A 89 4.65 -1.84 -6.30
N TYR A 90 5.74 -1.79 -5.54
CA TYR A 90 6.70 -0.70 -5.60
C TYR A 90 8.10 -1.27 -5.72
N ASP A 91 8.87 -0.69 -6.63
CA ASP A 91 10.28 -1.00 -6.86
C ASP A 91 11.11 0.15 -6.28
N GLU A 92 11.73 -0.07 -5.11
CA GLU A 92 12.59 0.90 -4.44
C GLU A 92 14.04 0.43 -4.43
N VAL A 93 14.96 1.39 -4.47
CA VAL A 93 16.33 1.16 -4.05
C VAL A 93 16.39 1.40 -2.53
N VAL A 94 16.46 0.33 -1.76
CA VAL A 94 16.53 0.42 -0.28
C VAL A 94 17.99 0.30 0.13
N GLU A 95 18.41 1.14 1.08
CA GLU A 95 19.73 1.04 1.72
C GLU A 95 19.69 -0.05 2.80
N VAL A 96 20.49 -1.11 2.63
CA VAL A 96 20.39 -2.37 3.38
C VAL A 96 21.39 -2.42 4.55
N ILE A 97 21.85 -1.26 5.04
CA ILE A 97 22.94 -1.06 6.03
C ILE A 97 24.36 -1.11 5.40
N ILE A 98 25.25 -0.24 5.89
CA ILE A 98 26.67 -0.05 5.51
C ILE A 98 26.92 0.13 4.00
N GLY A 99 26.29 1.13 3.36
CA GLY A 99 26.69 1.60 2.03
C GLY A 99 26.34 0.66 0.86
N TYR A 100 25.52 -0.37 1.10
CA TYR A 100 24.97 -1.23 0.06
C TYR A 100 23.51 -0.88 -0.22
N SER A 101 23.21 -0.66 -1.49
CA SER A 101 21.85 -0.48 -2.00
C SER A 101 21.38 -1.76 -2.70
N GLY A 102 20.11 -2.12 -2.50
CA GLY A 102 19.49 -3.26 -3.17
C GLY A 102 18.15 -2.88 -3.78
N GLN A 103 17.77 -3.54 -4.88
CA GLN A 103 16.42 -3.43 -5.43
C GLN A 103 15.45 -4.23 -4.55
N ALA A 104 14.43 -3.54 -4.09
CA ALA A 104 13.37 -4.05 -3.24
C ALA A 104 12.05 -4.00 -4.02
N LYS A 105 11.55 -5.17 -4.41
CA LYS A 105 10.15 -5.31 -4.83
C LYS A 105 9.30 -5.54 -3.60
N ALA A 106 8.46 -4.57 -3.26
CA ALA A 106 7.49 -4.67 -2.17
C ALA A 106 6.10 -4.99 -2.75
N GLU A 107 5.41 -5.98 -2.17
CA GLU A 107 3.97 -6.17 -2.38
C GLU A 107 3.24 -5.66 -1.15
N VAL A 108 2.56 -4.53 -1.24
CA VAL A 108 1.86 -3.97 -0.08
C VAL A 108 0.38 -4.30 -0.15
N TYR A 109 -0.12 -4.96 0.89
CA TYR A 109 -1.52 -5.34 1.01
C TYR A 109 -2.23 -4.36 1.94
N ILE A 110 -3.21 -3.61 1.42
CA ILE A 110 -4.02 -2.65 2.17
C ILE A 110 -5.43 -3.21 2.31
N THR A 111 -5.93 -3.29 3.54
CA THR A 111 -7.35 -3.57 3.80
C THR A 111 -8.02 -2.29 4.27
N VAL A 112 -9.04 -1.82 3.59
CA VAL A 112 -9.84 -0.66 4.02
C VAL A 112 -11.29 -1.06 4.15
N THR A 113 -11.94 -0.54 5.18
CA THR A 113 -13.39 -0.65 5.36
C THR A 113 -14.08 0.66 5.01
N LYS A 114 -15.28 0.56 4.45
CA LYS A 114 -16.18 1.71 4.25
C LYS A 114 -16.60 2.34 5.58
#